data_AF-A0A7S1SEC9-F1
#
_entry.id   AF-A0A7S1SEC9-F1
#
_cell.length_a   1.000
_cell.length_b   1.000
_cell.length_c   1.000
_cell.angle_alpha   90.00
_cell.angle_beta   90.00
_cell.angle_gamma   90.00
#
_symmetry.space_group_name_H-M   'P 1'
#
loop_
_entity.id
_entity.type
_entity.pdbx_description
1 polymer ?
#
loop_
_entity_poly.entity_id
_entity_poly.type
_entity_poly.pdbx_seq_one_letter_code
_entity_poly.pdbx_strand_id
1 'polypeptide(L)'
;WLAVLGVYEWEGIAPVPPEMWLLPQWFPLHPGRFWCHCRMVYLPMCYLYARRFKYDAAADPVTASLRRELYNENYAEIRWGDFMHSVADIDNYSPIHWMMRSLQNVLCIYERLGPWRLIRDRSCRFAEEYIHSEDLETNYLTIGPDLETNYL
;
A
#
# COMPACT_ATOMS: atom_id res chain seq x y z
N TRP A 1 -2.84 0.79 -6.44
CA TRP A 1 -3.40 1.49 -7.62
C TRP A 1 -4.93 1.57 -7.64
N LEU A 2 -5.69 0.49 -7.83
CA LEU A 2 -7.17 0.60 -7.88
C LEU A 2 -7.80 1.21 -6.62
N ALA A 3 -7.20 0.97 -5.45
CA ALA A 3 -7.65 1.60 -4.21
C ALA A 3 -7.39 3.11 -4.15
N VAL A 4 -6.29 3.57 -4.75
CA VAL A 4 -5.97 5.00 -4.90
C VAL A 4 -6.96 5.66 -5.85
N LEU A 5 -7.30 5.01 -6.96
CA LEU A 5 -8.34 5.47 -7.89
C LEU A 5 -9.76 5.43 -7.26
N GLY A 6 -9.92 4.73 -6.14
CA GLY A 6 -11.19 4.61 -5.44
C GLY A 6 -12.17 3.61 -6.04
N VAL A 7 -11.71 2.72 -6.93
CA VAL A 7 -12.51 1.63 -7.51
C VAL A 7 -12.25 0.29 -6.82
N TYR A 8 -11.49 0.27 -5.73
CA TYR A 8 -11.23 -0.90 -4.87
C TYR A 8 -11.11 -0.41 -3.42
N GLU A 9 -11.50 -1.19 -2.42
CA GLU A 9 -11.39 -0.76 -1.02
C GLU A 9 -10.05 -1.16 -0.39
N TRP A 10 -9.48 -0.27 0.40
CA TRP A 10 -8.21 -0.51 1.12
C TRP A 10 -8.23 -1.73 2.05
N GLU A 11 -9.41 -2.18 2.46
CA GLU A 11 -9.59 -3.38 3.29
C GLU A 11 -9.19 -4.69 2.58
N GLY A 12 -9.26 -4.73 1.25
CA GLY A 12 -8.84 -5.90 0.47
C GLY A 12 -7.35 -5.91 0.15
N ILE A 13 -6.58 -4.94 0.67
CA ILE A 13 -5.13 -4.87 0.46
C ILE A 13 -4.41 -5.28 1.74
N ALA A 14 -3.40 -6.14 1.59
CA ALA A 14 -2.54 -6.54 2.69
C ALA A 14 -1.93 -5.30 3.38
N PRO A 15 -1.98 -5.20 4.72
CA PRO A 15 -1.52 -4.01 5.41
C PRO A 15 -0.05 -3.69 5.14
N VAL A 16 0.21 -2.43 4.80
CA VAL A 16 1.56 -1.88 4.61
C VAL A 16 1.80 -0.83 5.69
N PRO A 17 2.19 -1.24 6.91
CA PRO A 17 2.37 -0.31 8.03
C PRO A 17 3.59 0.60 7.82
N PRO A 18 3.43 1.93 7.72
CA PRO A 18 4.57 2.85 7.66
C PRO A 18 5.41 2.81 8.95
N GLU A 19 4.88 2.31 10.06
CA GLU A 19 5.59 2.22 11.34
C GLU A 19 6.84 1.32 11.27
N MET A 20 6.94 0.44 10.27
CA MET A 20 8.14 -0.37 10.04
C MET A 20 9.40 0.48 9.82
N TRP A 21 9.25 1.70 9.30
CA TRP A 21 10.35 2.64 9.08
C TRP A 21 10.90 3.26 10.36
N LEU A 22 10.14 3.21 11.46
CA LEU A 22 10.59 3.69 12.78
C LEU A 22 11.28 2.60 13.60
N LEU A 23 11.31 1.36 13.11
CA LEU A 23 11.96 0.25 13.81
C LEU A 23 13.49 0.45 13.84
N PRO A 24 14.20 -0.08 14.85
CA PRO A 24 15.65 -0.07 14.85
C PRO A 24 16.24 -0.81 13.64
N GLN A 25 17.32 -0.29 13.07
CA GLN A 25 17.97 -0.87 11.88
C GLN A 25 18.46 -2.32 12.04
N TRP A 26 18.68 -2.78 13.28
CA TRP A 26 19.07 -4.16 13.59
C TRP A 26 17.92 -5.16 13.44
N PHE A 27 16.66 -4.70 13.38
CA PHE A 27 15.50 -5.58 13.25
C PHE A 27 15.44 -6.21 11.84
N PRO A 28 15.19 -7.52 11.72
CA PRO A 28 15.30 -8.23 10.44
C PRO A 28 14.28 -7.77 9.38
N LEU A 29 13.11 -7.27 9.80
CA LEU A 29 12.06 -6.76 8.90
C LEU A 29 12.15 -5.25 8.66
N HIS A 30 13.23 -4.59 9.10
CA HIS A 30 13.40 -3.16 8.87
C HIS A 30 13.54 -2.89 7.36
N PRO A 31 12.74 -1.98 6.75
CA PRO A 31 12.74 -1.73 5.31
C PRO A 31 14.10 -1.33 4.74
N GLY A 32 14.99 -0.75 5.55
CA GLY A 32 16.37 -0.44 5.17
C GLY A 32 17.23 -1.66 4.80
N ARG A 33 16.80 -2.88 5.14
CA ARG A 33 17.48 -4.14 4.77
C ARG A 33 16.92 -4.78 3.50
N PHE A 34 15.81 -4.26 2.97
CA PHE A 34 15.23 -4.76 1.73
C PHE A 34 16.06 -4.31 0.53
N TRP A 35 15.89 -5.01 -0.59
CA TRP A 35 16.47 -4.59 -1.86
C TRP A 35 16.02 -3.17 -2.22
N CYS A 36 16.92 -2.38 -2.80
CA CYS A 36 16.70 -0.95 -3.04
C CYS A 36 15.40 -0.68 -3.80
N HIS A 37 15.14 -1.40 -4.90
CA HIS A 37 13.90 -1.23 -5.67
C HIS A 37 12.65 -1.56 -4.86
N CYS A 38 12.65 -2.67 -4.10
CA CYS A 38 11.53 -2.98 -3.22
C CYS A 38 11.29 -1.85 -2.22
N ARG A 39 12.36 -1.39 -1.55
CA ARG A 39 12.27 -0.32 -0.57
C ARG A 39 11.68 0.96 -1.16
N MET A 40 12.15 1.36 -2.35
CA MET A 40 11.69 2.57 -3.00
C MET A 40 10.23 2.48 -3.43
N VAL A 41 9.75 1.31 -3.86
CA VAL A 41 8.33 1.14 -4.25
C VAL A 41 7.42 1.08 -3.02
N TYR A 42 7.86 0.39 -1.96
CA TYR A 42 7.06 0.26 -0.74
C TYR A 42 6.93 1.57 0.06
N LEU A 43 7.89 2.49 -0.09
CA LEU A 43 7.90 3.75 0.63
C LEU A 43 6.68 4.66 0.30
N PRO A 44 6.42 5.08 -0.95
CA PRO A 44 5.23 5.86 -1.29
C PRO A 44 3.94 5.05 -1.09
N MET A 45 3.98 3.72 -1.35
CA MET A 45 2.82 2.85 -1.13
C MET A 45 2.39 2.82 0.34
N CYS A 46 3.32 2.76 1.29
CA CYS A 46 3.00 2.76 2.71
C CYS A 46 2.44 4.12 3.16
N TYR A 47 2.93 5.23 2.59
CA TYR A 47 2.38 6.56 2.82
C TYR A 47 0.92 6.68 2.36
N LEU A 48 0.64 6.28 1.12
CA LEU A 48 -0.72 6.28 0.55
C LEU A 48 -1.66 5.38 1.35
N TYR A 49 -1.21 4.18 1.73
CA TYR A 49 -1.96 3.24 2.54
C TYR A 49 -2.29 3.83 3.92
N ALA A 50 -1.33 4.46 4.59
CA ALA A 50 -1.48 5.05 5.91
C ALA A 50 -2.44 6.25 5.92
N ARG A 51 -2.44 7.05 4.86
CA ARG A 51 -3.40 8.16 4.67
C ARG A 51 -4.77 7.69 4.17
N ARG A 52 -4.91 6.41 3.77
CA ARG A 52 -6.11 5.87 3.12
C ARG A 52 -6.53 6.72 1.92
N PHE A 53 -5.55 7.21 1.17
CA PHE A 53 -5.81 8.13 0.07
C PHE A 53 -6.71 7.46 -0.96
N LYS A 54 -7.78 8.13 -1.34
CA LYS A 54 -8.78 7.62 -2.28
C LYS A 54 -9.27 8.78 -3.11
N TYR A 55 -9.17 8.66 -4.42
CA TYR A 55 -9.81 9.58 -5.35
C TYR A 55 -11.33 9.46 -5.21
N ASP A 56 -12.04 10.59 -5.32
CA ASP A 56 -13.49 10.60 -5.19
C ASP A 56 -14.15 10.02 -6.45
N ALA A 57 -14.24 8.70 -6.47
CA ALA A 57 -14.88 7.93 -7.51
C ALA A 57 -16.38 8.22 -7.69
N ALA A 58 -17.04 8.87 -6.72
CA ALA A 58 -18.45 9.26 -6.86
C ALA A 58 -18.61 10.60 -7.59
N ALA A 59 -17.58 11.44 -7.56
CA ALA A 59 -17.57 12.72 -8.27
C ALA A 59 -17.30 12.57 -9.77
N ASP A 60 -16.64 11.49 -10.19
CA ASP A 60 -16.27 11.24 -11.59
C ASP A 60 -17.10 10.09 -12.22
N PRO A 61 -17.86 10.35 -13.31
CA PRO A 61 -18.66 9.33 -13.99
C PRO A 61 -17.83 8.18 -14.57
N VAL A 62 -16.57 8.41 -14.98
CA VAL A 62 -15.69 7.36 -15.51
C VAL A 62 -15.31 6.39 -14.40
N THR A 63 -14.83 6.93 -13.27
CA THR A 63 -14.47 6.11 -12.11
C THR A 63 -15.67 5.35 -11.54
N ALA A 64 -16.87 5.93 -11.59
CA ALA A 64 -18.11 5.25 -11.22
C ALA A 64 -18.50 4.10 -12.18
N SER A 65 -18.24 4.24 -13.48
CA SER A 65 -18.51 3.17 -14.47
C SER A 65 -17.54 2.00 -14.27
N LEU A 66 -16.27 2.28 -14.00
CA LEU A 66 -15.25 1.26 -13.73
C LEU A 66 -15.63 0.33 -12.58
N ARG A 67 -16.29 0.83 -11.52
CA ARG A 67 -16.78 -0.03 -10.42
C ARG A 67 -17.83 -1.07 -10.87
N ARG A 68 -18.52 -0.84 -11.99
CA ARG A 68 -19.50 -1.78 -12.56
C ARG A 68 -18.88 -2.70 -13.61
N GLU A 69 -17.84 -2.25 -14.28
CA GLU A 69 -17.17 -2.99 -15.36
C GLU A 69 -16.12 -3.98 -14.85
N LEU A 70 -15.42 -3.64 -13.76
CA LEU A 70 -14.30 -4.45 -13.26
C LEU A 70 -14.73 -5.67 -12.45
N TYR A 71 -15.93 -5.67 -11.87
CA TYR A 71 -16.40 -6.72 -10.97
C TYR A 71 -17.68 -7.35 -11.48
N ASN A 72 -17.77 -8.68 -11.36
CA ASN A 72 -18.97 -9.43 -11.74
C ASN A 72 -20.10 -9.27 -10.71
N GLU A 73 -19.75 -8.90 -9.47
CA GLU A 73 -20.66 -8.74 -8.34
C GLU A 73 -20.91 -7.25 -8.06
N ASN A 74 -21.99 -6.96 -7.32
CA ASN A 74 -22.30 -5.59 -6.92
C ASN A 74 -21.21 -5.05 -5.98
N TYR A 75 -20.56 -3.95 -6.36
CA TYR A 75 -19.45 -3.33 -5.61
C TYR A 75 -19.72 -3.16 -4.11
N ALA A 76 -20.96 -2.84 -3.72
CA ALA A 76 -21.35 -2.62 -2.34
C ALA A 76 -21.48 -3.91 -1.50
N GLU A 77 -21.64 -5.06 -2.16
CA GLU A 77 -21.82 -6.37 -1.52
C GLU A 77 -20.49 -7.13 -1.38
N ILE A 78 -19.44 -6.69 -2.10
CA ILE A 78 -18.12 -7.33 -2.10
C ILE A 78 -17.51 -7.22 -0.70
N ARG A 79 -17.19 -8.38 -0.12
CA ARG A 79 -16.46 -8.50 1.14
C ARG A 79 -14.95 -8.40 0.90
N TRP A 80 -14.45 -7.17 0.75
CA TRP A 80 -13.04 -6.88 0.38
C TRP A 80 -12.00 -7.57 1.27
N GLY A 81 -12.24 -7.66 2.59
CA GLY A 81 -11.30 -8.30 3.51
C GLY A 81 -11.00 -9.78 3.21
N ASP A 82 -11.88 -10.48 2.51
CA ASP A 82 -11.66 -11.88 2.13
C ASP A 82 -10.72 -12.01 0.91
N PHE A 83 -10.54 -10.94 0.13
CA PHE A 83 -9.70 -10.91 -1.08
C PHE A 83 -8.23 -10.52 -0.83
N MET A 84 -7.85 -10.25 0.42
CA MET A 84 -6.49 -9.81 0.78
C MET A 84 -5.37 -10.74 0.30
N HIS A 85 -5.64 -12.05 0.26
CA HIS A 85 -4.68 -13.06 -0.18
C HIS A 85 -5.03 -13.69 -1.52
N SER A 86 -5.99 -13.10 -2.25
CA SER A 86 -6.51 -13.61 -3.50
C SER A 86 -5.73 -13.00 -4.66
N VAL A 87 -5.09 -13.87 -5.43
CA VAL A 87 -4.38 -13.54 -6.68
C VAL A 87 -4.78 -14.60 -7.70
N ALA A 88 -4.97 -14.20 -8.95
CA ALA A 88 -5.29 -15.14 -10.02
C ALA A 88 -4.16 -16.16 -10.18
N ASP A 89 -4.48 -17.46 -10.26
CA ASP A 89 -3.48 -18.53 -10.29
C ASP A 89 -2.53 -18.41 -11.50
N ILE A 90 -3.01 -17.87 -12.62
CA ILE A 90 -2.22 -17.66 -13.83
C ILE A 90 -1.13 -16.58 -13.67
N ASP A 91 -1.37 -15.57 -12.82
CA ASP A 91 -0.46 -14.45 -12.57
C ASP A 91 0.38 -14.68 -11.29
N ASN A 92 0.10 -15.76 -10.55
CA ASN A 92 0.73 -16.06 -9.27
C ASN A 92 2.11 -16.74 -9.45
N TYR A 93 3.09 -15.97 -9.90
CA TYR A 93 4.47 -16.45 -10.10
C TYR A 93 5.14 -16.93 -8.79
N SER A 94 4.90 -16.20 -7.69
CA SER A 94 5.51 -16.46 -6.38
C SER A 94 4.42 -16.60 -5.30
N PRO A 95 3.95 -17.82 -5.00
CA PRO A 95 2.89 -18.01 -4.04
C PRO A 95 3.30 -17.57 -2.63
N ILE A 96 2.40 -16.84 -1.98
CA ILE A 96 2.63 -16.34 -0.62
C ILE A 96 2.76 -17.52 0.35
N HIS A 97 3.95 -17.66 0.95
CA HIS A 97 4.24 -18.67 1.96
C HIS A 97 3.32 -18.52 3.18
N TRP A 98 2.91 -19.63 3.80
CA TRP A 98 1.94 -19.63 4.91
C TRP A 98 2.34 -18.71 6.07
N MET A 99 3.64 -18.65 6.39
CA MET A 99 4.18 -17.76 7.43
C MET A 99 3.93 -16.28 7.13
N MET A 100 4.06 -15.87 5.86
CA MET A 100 3.79 -14.49 5.43
C MET A 100 2.30 -14.19 5.48
N ARG A 101 1.44 -15.16 5.13
CA ARG A 101 -0.02 -15.02 5.28
C ARG A 101 -0.41 -14.80 6.73
N SER A 102 0.17 -15.57 7.66
CA SER A 102 -0.05 -15.39 9.09
C SER A 102 0.41 -14.01 9.56
N LEU A 103 1.60 -13.56 9.15
CA LEU A 103 2.11 -12.23 9.49
C LEU A 103 1.17 -11.11 9.00
N GLN A 104 0.70 -11.18 7.77
CA GLN A 104 -0.25 -10.22 7.20
C GLN A 104 -1.59 -10.22 7.96
N ASN A 105 -2.09 -11.38 8.38
CA ASN A 105 -3.28 -11.47 9.22
C ASN A 105 -3.08 -10.80 10.58
N VAL A 106 -1.92 -10.98 11.23
CA VAL A 106 -1.59 -10.27 12.48
C VAL A 106 -1.51 -8.76 12.25
N LEU A 107 -0.91 -8.32 11.14
CA LEU A 107 -0.86 -6.91 10.78
C LEU A 107 -2.26 -6.32 10.52
N CYS A 108 -3.19 -7.11 9.98
CA CYS A 108 -4.58 -6.68 9.78
C CYS A 108 -5.28 -6.45 11.12
N ILE A 109 -5.07 -7.35 12.09
CA ILE A 109 -5.57 -7.17 13.46
C ILE A 109 -4.94 -5.93 14.11
N TYR A 110 -3.62 -5.74 13.96
CA TYR A 110 -2.92 -4.57 14.46
C TYR A 110 -3.50 -3.26 13.90
N GLU A 111 -3.76 -3.23 12.58
CA GLU A 111 -4.35 -2.07 11.91
C GLU A 111 -5.77 -1.76 12.42
N ARG A 112 -6.58 -2.80 12.67
CA ARG A 112 -7.96 -2.65 13.20
C ARG A 112 -8.00 -2.12 14.62
N LEU A 113 -6.99 -2.39 15.45
CA LEU A 113 -6.98 -1.93 16.84
C LEU A 113 -6.89 -0.40 16.91
N GLY A 114 -6.14 0.24 16.02
CA GLY A 114 -6.22 1.68 15.76
C GLY A 114 -5.73 2.70 16.80
N PRO A 115 -5.07 2.38 17.95
CA PRO A 115 -4.66 3.42 18.91
C PRO A 115 -3.36 4.16 18.54
N TRP A 116 -2.74 3.86 17.38
CA TRP A 116 -1.36 4.26 17.06
C TRP A 116 -1.23 5.54 16.22
N ARG A 117 -2.22 6.44 16.25
CA ARG A 117 -2.28 7.63 15.38
C ARG A 117 -1.00 8.48 15.41
N LEU A 118 -0.41 8.69 16.59
CA LEU A 118 0.82 9.47 16.75
C LEU A 118 2.04 8.80 16.08
N ILE A 119 2.16 7.48 16.22
CA ILE A 119 3.25 6.72 15.61
C ILE A 119 3.06 6.72 14.09
N ARG A 120 1.82 6.53 13.62
CA ARG A 120 1.48 6.58 12.21
C ARG A 120 1.81 7.93 11.60
N ASP A 121 1.41 9.04 12.22
CA ASP A 121 1.75 10.38 11.72
C ASP A 121 3.26 10.62 11.70
N ARG A 122 4.00 10.16 12.71
CA ARG A 122 5.47 10.25 12.72
C ARG A 122 6.09 9.45 11.58
N SER A 123 5.60 8.24 11.34
CA SER A 123 6.09 7.41 10.25
C SER A 123 5.73 7.96 8.87
N CYS A 124 4.55 8.59 8.71
CA CYS A 124 4.19 9.27 7.46
C CYS A 124 5.11 10.45 7.17
N ARG A 125 5.44 11.27 8.18
CA ARG A 125 6.40 12.38 8.01
C ARG A 125 7.78 11.89 7.62
N PHE A 126 8.24 10.81 8.26
CA PHE A 126 9.52 10.18 7.88
C PHE A 126 9.49 9.70 6.43
N ALA A 127 8.39 9.07 6.00
CA ALA A 127 8.26 8.60 4.62
C ALA A 127 8.26 9.76 3.61
N GLU A 128 7.52 10.83 3.90
CA GLU A 128 7.47 12.05 3.09
C GLU A 128 8.84 12.73 2.97
N GLU A 129 9.56 12.89 4.08
CA GLU A 129 10.91 13.47 4.10
C GLU A 129 11.90 12.61 3.30
N TYR A 130 11.82 11.29 3.43
CA TYR A 130 12.67 10.37 2.68
C TYR A 130 12.41 10.47 1.17
N ILE A 131 11.13 10.44 0.76
CA ILE A 131 10.73 10.61 -0.64
C ILE A 131 11.29 11.93 -1.18
N HIS A 132 11.06 13.03 -0.46
CA HIS A 132 11.53 14.34 -0.89
C HIS A 132 13.06 14.39 -1.05
N SER A 133 13.80 13.75 -0.14
CA SER A 133 15.27 13.67 -0.24
C SER A 133 15.72 12.88 -1.48
N GLU A 134 15.05 11.77 -1.80
CA GLU A 134 15.34 10.98 -3.00
C GLU A 134 15.10 11.78 -4.28
N ASP A 135 13.98 12.50 -4.35
CA ASP A 135 13.62 13.31 -5.52
C ASP A 135 14.66 14.41 -5.77
N LEU A 136 15.13 15.07 -4.71
CA LEU A 136 16.15 16.11 -4.81
C LEU A 136 17.50 15.55 -5.27
N GLU A 137 17.90 14.38 -4.78
CA GLU A 137 19.17 13.74 -5.14
C GLU A 137 19.15 13.16 -6.56
N THR A 138 18.00 12.66 -7.02
CA THR A 138 17.83 12.03 -8.34
C THR A 138 17.33 12.99 -9.41
N ASN A 139 17.13 14.27 -9.08
CA ASN A 139 16.53 15.27 -9.98
C ASN A 139 15.17 14.80 -10.53
N TYR A 140 14.33 14.25 -9.64
CA TYR A 140 13.00 13.69 -9.94
C TYR A 140 12.99 12.52 -10.93
N LEU A 141 14.15 11.94 -11.26
CA LEU A 141 14.23 10.76 -12.12
C LEU A 141 13.90 9.48 -11.37
N THR A 142 14.11 9.45 -10.04
CA THR A 142 13.97 8.27 -9.17
C THR A 142 14.82 7.07 -9.64
N ILE A 143 14.74 5.92 -8.98
CA ILE A 143 15.48 4.71 -9.40
C ILE A 143 14.82 3.93 -10.56
N GLY A 144 13.60 4.30 -10.99
CA GLY A 144 12.94 3.66 -12.13
C GLY A 144 11.52 4.20 -12.42
N PRO A 145 10.95 3.91 -13.60
CA PRO A 145 9.71 4.54 -14.08
C PRO A 145 8.48 4.25 -13.21
N ASP A 146 8.46 3.10 -12.52
CA ASP A 146 7.38 2.75 -11.58
C ASP A 146 7.31 3.69 -10.36
N LEU A 147 8.38 4.42 -10.07
CA LEU A 147 8.46 5.35 -8.94
C LEU A 147 8.06 6.75 -9.37
N GLU A 148 8.47 7.21 -10.54
CA GLU A 148 8.05 8.49 -11.13
C GLU A 148 6.52 8.65 -11.15
N THR A 149 5.78 7.58 -11.47
CA THR A 149 4.30 7.60 -11.56
C THR A 149 3.56 7.66 -10.21
N ASN A 150 4.23 7.41 -9.08
CA ASN A 150 3.61 7.51 -7.75
C ASN A 150 3.56 8.95 -7.21
N TYR A 151 4.19 9.91 -7.90
CA TYR A 151 4.40 11.28 -7.44
C TYR A 151 3.60 12.34 -8.23
N LEU A 152 2.84 11.93 -9.25
CA LEU A 152 1.87 12.76 -9.99
C LEU A 152 0.45 12.54 -9.46
#